data_AF-S9P606-F1
#
_entry.id   AF-S9P606-F1
#
_cell.length_a   1.000
_cell.length_b   1.000
_cell.length_c   1.000
_cell.angle_alpha   90.00
_cell.angle_beta   90.00
_cell.angle_gamma   90.00
#
_symmetry.space_group_name_H-M   'P 1'
#
loop_
_entity.id
_entity.type
_entity.pdbx_description
1 polymer ?
#
loop_
_entity_poly.entity_id
_entity_poly.type
_entity_poly.pdbx_seq_one_letter_code
_entity_poly.pdbx_strand_id
1 'polypeptide(L)'
;MPNGFGPELEAHFEQLIEREMLRLSQLWGVEQDARIRAAGGTPPPGKKRQWTREDALSDLEWLEQWYESQCREEWAHHQGVSIQSLDNPGWLLEVDLRGTNLEGRMADAVIQRTGEPPSESNGNQGGDDWMDCSIKEGRFIGAGDPRKLRAILNCFRVWARIHDNRSN
;
A
#
# COMPACT_ATOMS: atom_id res chain seq x y z
N MET A 1 9.27 -0.60 29.80
CA MET A 1 7.89 -0.93 30.23
C MET A 1 7.18 -1.47 29.00
N PRO A 2 6.84 -2.76 28.90
CA PRO A 2 6.09 -3.26 27.76
C PRO A 2 4.64 -2.78 27.87
N ASN A 3 4.10 -2.24 26.79
CA ASN A 3 2.69 -1.85 26.70
C ASN A 3 1.83 -3.10 26.93
N GLY A 4 1.02 -3.07 27.98
CA GLY A 4 0.29 -4.24 28.46
C GLY A 4 -0.88 -4.57 27.57
N PHE A 5 -0.83 -5.73 26.91
CA PHE A 5 -1.82 -6.80 27.00
C PHE A 5 -1.10 -8.12 26.74
N GLY A 6 -1.58 -9.22 27.33
CA GLY A 6 -0.98 -10.54 27.14
C GLY A 6 -1.32 -11.12 25.76
N PRO A 7 -0.52 -12.08 25.23
CA PRO A 7 -0.67 -12.65 23.90
C PRO A 7 -2.05 -13.30 23.65
N GLU A 8 -2.73 -13.74 24.70
CA GLU A 8 -4.09 -14.28 24.61
C GLU A 8 -5.15 -13.22 24.27
N LEU A 9 -4.96 -11.98 24.76
CA LEU A 9 -5.90 -10.89 24.49
C LEU A 9 -5.75 -10.35 23.07
N GLU A 10 -4.50 -10.29 22.57
CA GLU A 10 -4.21 -9.97 21.17
C GLU A 10 -4.81 -11.04 20.24
N ALA A 11 -4.60 -12.32 20.52
CA ALA A 11 -5.18 -13.40 19.72
C ALA A 11 -6.72 -13.37 19.69
N HIS A 12 -7.36 -13.01 20.80
CA HIS A 12 -8.81 -12.87 20.86
C HIS A 12 -9.32 -11.66 20.08
N PHE A 13 -8.62 -10.54 20.14
CA PHE A 13 -8.95 -9.33 19.38
C PHE A 13 -8.82 -9.57 17.87
N GLU A 14 -7.76 -10.29 17.46
CA GLU A 14 -7.56 -10.72 16.07
C GLU A 14 -8.70 -11.62 15.58
N GLN A 15 -9.13 -12.61 16.37
CA GLN A 15 -10.27 -13.45 16.02
C GLN A 15 -11.57 -12.64 15.87
N LEU A 16 -11.76 -11.59 16.68
CA LEU A 16 -12.92 -10.71 16.58
C LEU A 16 -12.88 -9.88 15.30
N ILE A 17 -11.72 -9.33 14.94
CA ILE A 17 -11.52 -8.60 13.68
C ILE A 17 -11.77 -9.53 12.49
N GLU A 18 -11.16 -10.72 12.46
CA GLU A 18 -11.35 -11.69 11.38
C GLU A 18 -12.82 -12.09 11.22
N ARG A 19 -13.53 -12.33 12.33
CA ARG A 19 -14.95 -12.67 12.30
C ARG A 19 -15.81 -11.55 11.76
N GLU A 20 -15.55 -10.30 12.15
CA GLU A 20 -16.32 -9.16 11.68
C GLU A 20 -15.97 -8.81 10.23
N MET A 21 -14.71 -8.90 9.83
CA MET A 21 -14.28 -8.71 8.43
C MET A 21 -14.90 -9.77 7.52
N LEU A 22 -14.97 -11.03 7.95
CA LEU A 22 -15.63 -12.10 7.20
C LEU A 22 -17.14 -11.82 7.09
N ARG A 23 -17.77 -11.38 8.18
CA ARG A 23 -19.19 -11.02 8.21
C ARG A 23 -19.49 -9.85 7.27
N LEU A 24 -18.68 -8.80 7.30
CA LEU A 24 -18.80 -7.65 6.42
C LEU A 24 -18.58 -8.07 4.96
N SER A 25 -17.52 -8.83 4.64
CA SER A 25 -17.30 -9.36 3.29
C SER A 25 -18.51 -10.13 2.74
N GLN A 26 -19.16 -10.95 3.58
CA GLN A 26 -20.38 -11.66 3.21
C GLN A 26 -21.58 -10.71 2.99
N LEU A 27 -21.77 -9.73 3.88
CA LEU A 27 -22.86 -8.74 3.76
C LEU A 27 -22.72 -7.88 2.50
N TRP A 28 -21.51 -7.41 2.20
CA TRP A 28 -21.24 -6.61 1.01
C TRP A 28 -21.41 -7.40 -0.29
N GLY A 29 -21.03 -8.68 -0.31
CA GLY A 29 -21.30 -9.57 -1.44
C GLY A 29 -22.80 -9.75 -1.70
N VAL A 30 -23.60 -9.91 -0.65
CA VAL A 30 -25.08 -10.02 -0.76
C VAL A 30 -25.69 -8.72 -1.28
N GLU A 31 -25.20 -7.56 -0.85
CA GLU A 31 -25.70 -6.26 -1.27
C GLU A 31 -25.36 -5.95 -2.75
N GLN A 32 -24.14 -6.30 -3.20
CA GLN A 32 -23.74 -6.16 -4.60
C GLN A 32 -24.55 -7.08 -5.53
N ASP A 33 -24.75 -8.34 -5.14
CA ASP A 33 -25.60 -9.28 -5.88
C ASP A 33 -27.05 -8.79 -5.96
N ALA A 34 -27.58 -8.23 -4.86
CA ALA A 34 -28.92 -7.66 -4.83
C ALA A 34 -29.05 -6.45 -5.77
N ARG A 35 -28.04 -5.56 -5.83
CA ARG A 35 -28.00 -4.43 -6.77
C ARG A 35 -27.95 -4.90 -8.23
N ILE A 36 -27.13 -5.90 -8.54
CA ILE A 36 -27.03 -6.46 -9.91
C ILE A 36 -28.36 -7.07 -10.35
N ARG A 37 -29.01 -7.83 -9.46
CA ARG A 37 -30.34 -8.42 -9.73
C ARG A 37 -31.43 -7.36 -9.90
N ALA A 38 -31.41 -6.30 -9.08
CA ALA A 38 -32.33 -5.17 -9.21
C ALA A 38 -32.16 -4.42 -10.54
N ALA A 39 -30.94 -4.40 -11.09
CA ALA A 39 -30.64 -3.87 -12.42
C ALA A 39 -30.94 -4.86 -13.57
N GLY A 40 -31.56 -6.01 -13.29
CA GLY A 40 -31.90 -7.04 -14.28
C GLY A 40 -30.71 -7.90 -14.75
N GLY A 41 -29.55 -7.77 -14.11
CA GLY A 41 -28.36 -8.56 -14.40
C GLY A 41 -28.31 -9.87 -13.63
N THR A 42 -27.60 -10.86 -14.18
CA THR A 42 -27.23 -12.09 -13.49
C THR A 42 -25.87 -11.88 -12.82
N PRO A 43 -25.74 -12.08 -11.49
CA PRO A 43 -24.44 -12.03 -10.84
C PRO A 43 -23.48 -13.04 -11.47
N PRO A 44 -22.20 -12.68 -11.69
CA PRO A 44 -21.23 -13.59 -12.27
C PRO A 44 -21.06 -14.84 -11.38
N PRO A 45 -20.81 -16.03 -11.96
CA PRO A 45 -20.53 -17.23 -11.17
C PRO A 45 -19.32 -16.97 -10.27
N GLY A 46 -19.57 -17.11 -8.96
CA GLY A 46 -18.71 -16.56 -7.91
C GLY A 46 -17.30 -17.13 -7.92
N LYS A 47 -16.33 -16.34 -8.40
CA LYS A 47 -15.08 -16.19 -7.66
C LYS A 47 -15.35 -15.16 -6.59
N LYS A 48 -15.83 -15.60 -5.42
CA LYS A 48 -15.85 -14.74 -4.22
C LYS A 48 -14.41 -14.25 -4.06
N ARG A 49 -14.17 -12.94 -4.19
CA ARG A 49 -12.89 -12.36 -3.78
C ARG A 49 -12.74 -12.72 -2.31
N GLN A 50 -11.89 -13.71 -2.01
CA GLN A 50 -11.56 -14.05 -0.65
C GLN A 50 -10.80 -12.87 -0.10
N TRP A 51 -11.41 -12.16 0.85
CA TRP A 51 -10.73 -11.11 1.58
C TRP A 51 -9.64 -11.76 2.41
N THR A 52 -8.40 -11.34 2.19
CA THR A 52 -7.24 -11.80 2.98
C THR A 52 -7.06 -10.88 4.19
N ARG A 53 -6.40 -11.37 5.25
CA ARG A 53 -6.01 -10.52 6.39
C ARG A 53 -5.20 -9.31 5.93
N GLU A 54 -4.38 -9.48 4.90
CA GLU A 54 -3.63 -8.39 4.29
C GLU A 54 -4.53 -7.31 3.66
N ASP A 55 -5.70 -7.65 3.11
CA ASP A 55 -6.61 -6.66 2.50
C ASP A 55 -7.30 -5.77 3.55
N ALA A 56 -7.34 -6.22 4.81
CA ALA A 56 -7.86 -5.47 5.94
C ALA A 56 -6.91 -4.40 6.47
N LEU A 57 -5.61 -4.53 6.17
CA LEU A 57 -4.59 -3.62 6.66
C LEU A 57 -4.73 -2.25 5.99
N SER A 58 -4.59 -1.20 6.80
CA SER A 58 -4.24 0.12 6.29
C SER A 58 -2.89 0.07 5.57
N ASP A 59 -2.63 1.05 4.70
CA ASP A 59 -1.37 1.08 3.96
C ASP A 59 -0.15 1.26 4.88
N LEU A 60 -0.35 1.88 6.05
CA LEU A 60 0.70 2.02 7.06
C LEU A 60 0.97 0.70 7.78
N GLU A 61 -0.05 -0.01 8.25
CA GLU A 61 0.11 -1.33 8.88
C GLU A 61 0.74 -2.34 7.92
N TRP A 62 0.37 -2.29 6.64
CA TRP A 62 1.01 -3.10 5.62
C TRP A 62 2.49 -2.73 5.43
N LEU A 63 2.83 -1.43 5.43
CA LEU A 63 4.21 -0.97 5.32
C LEU A 63 5.05 -1.42 6.53
N GLU A 64 4.50 -1.37 7.74
CA GLU A 64 5.15 -1.85 8.97
C GLU A 64 5.51 -3.33 8.85
N GLN A 65 4.54 -4.17 8.44
CA GLN A 65 4.76 -5.60 8.23
C GLN A 65 5.73 -5.90 7.08
N TRP A 66 5.62 -5.15 5.98
CA TRP A 66 6.55 -5.28 4.86
C TRP A 66 7.97 -4.95 5.30
N TYR A 67 8.15 -3.85 6.02
CA TYR A 67 9.43 -3.39 6.55
C TYR A 67 10.04 -4.41 7.52
N GLU A 68 9.25 -4.89 8.49
CA GLU A 68 9.68 -5.95 9.42
C GLU A 68 10.16 -7.19 8.65
N SER A 69 9.46 -7.57 7.58
CA SER A 69 9.84 -8.73 6.77
C SER A 69 11.14 -8.54 5.97
N GLN A 70 11.55 -7.29 5.70
CA GLN A 70 12.83 -6.97 5.07
C GLN A 70 14.00 -6.91 6.07
N CYS A 71 13.73 -6.68 7.35
CA CYS A 71 14.73 -6.59 8.43
C CYS A 71 15.36 -7.95 8.78
N ARG A 72 15.92 -8.63 7.78
CA ARG A 72 16.73 -9.84 7.92
C ARG A 72 18.14 -9.54 7.44
N GLU A 73 19.13 -10.00 8.20
CA GLU A 73 20.55 -9.94 7.83
C GLU A 73 21.04 -8.50 7.51
N GLU A 74 21.56 -8.27 6.30
CA GLU A 74 22.31 -7.08 5.91
C GLU A 74 21.42 -5.86 5.57
N TRP A 75 20.15 -6.08 5.22
CA TRP A 75 19.23 -4.99 4.84
C TRP A 75 18.99 -3.99 6.00
N ALA A 76 18.94 -4.51 7.24
CA ALA A 76 18.68 -3.72 8.43
C ALA A 76 19.77 -2.68 8.76
N HIS A 77 20.97 -2.80 8.17
CA HIS A 77 22.11 -1.95 8.50
C HIS A 77 22.34 -0.81 7.50
N HIS A 78 21.91 -0.95 6.24
CA HIS A 78 22.32 -0.05 5.15
C HIS A 78 21.17 0.42 4.25
N GLN A 79 19.97 -0.13 4.43
CA GLN A 79 18.79 0.16 3.64
C GLN A 79 17.63 0.57 4.54
N GLY A 80 16.54 1.07 3.96
CA GLY A 80 15.40 1.46 4.77
C GLY A 80 14.25 2.09 4.00
N VAL A 81 13.31 2.62 4.79
CA VAL A 81 12.17 3.41 4.34
C VAL A 81 12.30 4.81 4.92
N SER A 82 12.14 5.83 4.07
CA SER A 82 12.18 7.24 4.42
C SER A 82 10.85 7.88 4.05
N ILE A 83 10.24 8.59 5.01
CA ILE A 83 9.09 9.47 4.76
C ILE A 83 9.50 10.87 5.19
N GLN A 84 9.52 11.81 4.24
CA GLN A 84 9.96 13.18 4.44
C GLN A 84 8.94 14.17 3.90
N SER A 85 8.89 15.35 4.48
CA SER A 85 8.27 16.49 3.81
C SER A 85 9.19 17.03 2.73
N LEU A 86 8.62 17.57 1.66
CA LEU A 86 9.38 18.32 0.66
C LEU A 86 9.51 19.80 1.06
N ASP A 87 10.47 20.51 0.46
CA ASP A 87 10.67 21.96 0.64
C ASP A 87 9.50 22.77 0.06
N ASN A 88 8.81 22.22 -0.94
CA ASN A 88 7.46 22.62 -1.31
C ASN A 88 6.44 21.73 -0.55
N PRO A 89 5.25 22.23 -0.19
CA PRO A 89 4.31 21.43 0.57
C PRO A 89 4.03 20.08 -0.11
N GLY A 90 4.37 18.99 0.56
CA GLY A 90 4.25 17.67 -0.02
C GLY A 90 4.98 16.61 0.77
N TRP A 91 4.90 15.38 0.28
CA TRP A 91 5.51 14.20 0.85
C TRP A 91 6.45 13.54 -0.14
N LEU A 92 7.53 12.98 0.39
CA LEU A 92 8.45 12.09 -0.29
C LEU A 92 8.50 10.77 0.49
N LEU A 93 8.22 9.67 -0.21
CA LEU A 93 8.47 8.30 0.23
C LEU A 93 9.62 7.75 -0.60
N GLU A 94 10.67 7.27 0.07
CA GLU A 94 11.71 6.47 -0.55
C GLU A 94 11.76 5.10 0.13
N VAL A 95 11.73 4.03 -0.66
CA VAL A 95 11.87 2.66 -0.18
C VAL A 95 13.00 1.97 -0.92
N ASP A 96 14.01 1.52 -0.18
CA ASP A 96 15.10 0.76 -0.75
C ASP A 96 14.68 -0.67 -1.08
N LEU A 97 14.87 -1.06 -2.34
CA LEU A 97 14.50 -2.38 -2.83
C LEU A 97 15.71 -3.30 -2.95
N ARG A 98 16.93 -2.78 -2.85
CA ARG A 98 18.17 -3.56 -2.95
C ARG A 98 18.26 -4.53 -1.79
N GLY A 99 18.62 -5.78 -2.04
CA GLY A 99 18.61 -6.82 -1.02
C GLY A 99 17.22 -7.33 -0.63
N THR A 100 16.16 -6.88 -1.30
CA THR A 100 14.79 -7.42 -1.14
C THR A 100 14.44 -8.32 -2.32
N ASN A 101 13.35 -9.09 -2.21
CA ASN A 101 12.75 -9.84 -3.32
C ASN A 101 12.23 -8.95 -4.48
N LEU A 102 12.17 -7.64 -4.27
CA LEU A 102 11.73 -6.66 -5.26
C LEU A 102 12.91 -6.00 -6.00
N GLU A 103 14.15 -6.36 -5.68
CA GLU A 103 15.33 -5.84 -6.37
C GLU A 103 15.28 -6.09 -7.89
N GLY A 104 15.63 -5.07 -8.68
CA GLY A 104 15.66 -5.14 -10.14
C GLY A 104 14.29 -5.14 -10.82
N ARG A 105 13.17 -5.09 -10.07
CA ARG A 105 11.83 -5.02 -10.65
C ARG A 105 11.56 -3.65 -11.25
N MET A 106 11.16 -3.64 -12.52
CA MET A 106 10.76 -2.43 -13.26
C MET A 106 11.77 -1.27 -13.12
N ALA A 107 13.06 -1.58 -13.23
CA ALA A 107 14.11 -0.56 -13.13
C ALA A 107 13.84 0.62 -14.07
N ASP A 108 13.97 1.83 -13.53
CA ASP A 108 13.75 3.12 -14.23
C ASP A 108 12.34 3.32 -14.80
N ALA A 109 11.36 2.57 -14.29
CA ALA A 109 9.97 2.68 -14.73
C ALA A 109 9.17 3.71 -13.93
N VAL A 110 8.21 4.33 -14.63
CA VAL A 110 7.15 5.13 -14.02
C VAL A 110 6.03 4.19 -13.61
N ILE A 111 5.61 4.27 -12.35
CA ILE A 111 4.53 3.43 -11.81
C ILE A 111 3.18 4.16 -11.93
N GLN A 112 3.11 5.41 -11.50
CA GLN A 112 1.88 6.19 -11.55
C GLN A 112 2.16 7.69 -11.52
N ARG A 113 1.39 8.47 -12.28
CA ARG A 113 1.40 9.94 -12.23
C ARG A 113 0.00 10.54 -12.25
N THR A 114 -0.20 11.57 -11.46
CA THR A 114 -1.39 12.45 -11.48
C THR A 114 -0.95 13.89 -11.32
N GLY A 115 -1.73 14.85 -11.83
CA GLY A 115 -1.41 16.28 -11.80
C GLY A 115 -0.07 16.63 -12.46
N GLU A 116 0.33 17.89 -12.31
CA GLU A 116 1.64 18.37 -12.79
C GLU A 116 2.63 18.43 -11.62
N PRO A 117 3.82 17.83 -11.71
CA PRO A 117 4.80 17.91 -10.64
C PRO A 117 5.37 19.34 -10.51
N PRO A 118 5.99 19.67 -9.37
CA PRO A 118 6.74 20.92 -9.21
C PRO A 118 7.75 21.15 -10.34
N SER A 119 7.69 22.32 -10.95
CA SER A 119 8.57 22.76 -12.03
C SER A 119 8.70 24.27 -12.05
N GLU A 120 9.71 24.80 -12.73
CA GLU A 120 9.89 26.25 -12.88
C GLU A 120 8.65 26.92 -13.50
N SER A 121 7.95 26.24 -14.41
CA SER A 121 6.74 26.74 -15.06
C SER A 121 5.53 26.86 -14.13
N ASN A 122 5.52 26.16 -12.98
CA ASN A 122 4.47 26.27 -11.96
C ASN A 122 5.00 26.79 -10.61
N GLY A 123 6.11 27.54 -10.64
CA GLY A 123 6.68 28.16 -9.45
C GLY A 123 7.15 27.16 -8.39
N ASN A 124 7.53 25.95 -8.80
CA ASN A 124 7.96 24.84 -7.94
C ASN A 124 6.92 24.38 -6.92
N GLN A 125 5.63 24.52 -7.19
CA GLN A 125 4.56 24.10 -6.27
C GLN A 125 3.86 22.81 -6.68
N GLY A 126 3.90 22.46 -7.97
CA GLY A 126 3.06 21.40 -8.52
C GLY A 126 1.61 21.88 -8.71
N GLY A 127 0.88 21.19 -9.59
CA GLY A 127 -0.55 21.42 -9.83
C GLY A 127 -1.43 20.72 -8.80
N ASP A 128 -2.74 20.88 -8.94
CA ASP A 128 -3.69 20.15 -8.08
C ASP A 128 -3.56 18.63 -8.25
N ASP A 129 -3.71 17.91 -7.14
CA ASP A 129 -3.71 16.45 -7.10
C ASP A 129 -2.40 15.81 -7.62
N TRP A 130 -1.28 16.52 -7.55
CA TRP A 130 0.00 16.05 -8.10
C TRP A 130 0.59 14.88 -7.33
N MET A 131 1.05 13.86 -8.06
CA MET A 131 1.72 12.69 -7.53
C MET A 131 2.60 12.06 -8.62
N ASP A 132 3.81 11.63 -8.28
CA ASP A 132 4.69 10.85 -9.15
C ASP A 132 5.28 9.68 -8.36
N CYS A 133 5.07 8.46 -8.82
CA CYS A 133 5.66 7.25 -8.28
C CYS A 133 6.47 6.55 -9.37
N SER A 134 7.72 6.22 -9.08
CA SER A 134 8.65 5.60 -10.02
C SER A 134 9.64 4.68 -9.30
N ILE A 135 10.25 3.77 -10.05
CA ILE A 135 11.44 3.03 -9.60
C ILE A 135 12.66 3.71 -10.20
N LYS A 136 13.62 4.11 -9.38
CA LYS A 136 14.90 4.68 -9.82
C LYS A 136 16.02 4.21 -8.92
N GLU A 137 17.15 3.83 -9.50
CA GLU A 137 18.36 3.47 -8.75
C GLU A 137 18.14 2.40 -7.66
N GLY A 138 17.28 1.41 -7.94
CA GLY A 138 16.95 0.35 -6.97
C GLY A 138 16.06 0.79 -5.81
N ARG A 139 15.38 1.94 -5.93
CA ARG A 139 14.42 2.45 -4.95
C ARG A 139 13.06 2.66 -5.58
N PHE A 140 12.00 2.43 -4.81
CA PHE A 140 10.71 3.05 -5.08
C PHE A 140 10.74 4.49 -4.56
N ILE A 141 10.40 5.45 -5.41
CA ILE A 141 10.34 6.87 -5.09
C ILE A 141 8.93 7.36 -5.41
N GLY A 142 8.22 7.81 -4.37
CA GLY A 142 6.90 8.41 -4.48
C GLY A 142 6.89 9.83 -3.92
N ALA A 143 6.50 10.80 -4.74
CA ALA A 143 6.35 12.19 -4.33
C ALA A 143 4.93 12.66 -4.62
N GLY A 144 4.39 13.56 -3.79
CA GLY A 144 3.04 14.10 -4.02
C GLY A 144 2.70 15.28 -3.12
N ASP A 145 1.56 15.90 -3.42
CA ASP A 145 1.02 17.03 -2.67
C ASP A 145 0.75 16.68 -1.18
N PRO A 146 0.44 17.66 -0.31
CA PRO A 146 0.26 17.44 1.14
C PRO A 146 -0.78 16.38 1.52
N ARG A 147 -1.73 16.06 0.62
CA ARG A 147 -2.80 15.07 0.81
C ARG A 147 -2.47 13.70 0.20
N LYS A 148 -1.31 13.52 -0.43
CA LYS A 148 -0.95 12.31 -1.19
C LYS A 148 -0.24 11.23 -0.42
N LEU A 149 0.18 11.44 0.83
CA LEU A 149 0.92 10.43 1.59
C LEU A 149 0.25 9.04 1.54
N ARG A 150 -1.06 8.97 1.82
CA ARG A 150 -1.81 7.70 1.72
C ARG A 150 -1.83 7.12 0.31
N ALA A 151 -2.00 7.96 -0.71
CA ALA A 151 -2.03 7.50 -2.10
C ALA A 151 -0.66 6.94 -2.54
N ILE A 152 0.43 7.56 -2.09
CA ILE A 152 1.80 7.10 -2.33
C ILE A 152 2.05 5.76 -1.62
N LEU A 153 1.66 5.63 -0.35
CA LEU A 153 1.76 4.37 0.40
C LEU A 153 0.99 3.24 -0.29
N ASN A 154 -0.26 3.50 -0.71
CA ASN A 154 -1.06 2.54 -1.45
C ASN A 154 -0.42 2.18 -2.82
N CYS A 155 0.15 3.16 -3.52
CA CYS A 155 0.85 2.92 -4.79
C CYS A 155 2.02 1.95 -4.59
N PHE A 156 2.83 2.16 -3.54
CA PHE A 156 3.91 1.24 -3.20
C PHE A 156 3.38 -0.17 -2.86
N ARG A 157 2.37 -0.26 -1.99
CA ARG A 157 1.73 -1.53 -1.61
C ARG A 157 1.23 -2.34 -2.81
N VAL A 158 0.45 -1.70 -3.69
CA VAL A 158 -0.11 -2.36 -4.87
C VAL A 158 1.01 -2.83 -5.81
N TRP A 159 2.00 -1.98 -6.05
CA TRP A 159 3.14 -2.32 -6.88
C TRP A 159 3.93 -3.51 -6.31
N ALA A 160 4.29 -3.46 -5.03
CA ALA A 160 5.05 -4.50 -4.36
C ALA A 160 4.32 -5.86 -4.42
N ARG A 161 3.01 -5.90 -4.19
CA ARG A 161 2.21 -7.14 -4.26
C ARG A 161 2.15 -7.75 -5.66
N ILE A 162 2.13 -6.92 -6.71
CA ILE A 162 2.13 -7.41 -8.10
C ILE A 162 3.46 -8.06 -8.46
N HIS A 163 4.57 -7.59 -7.87
CA HIS A 163 5.92 -8.00 -8.22
C HIS A 163 6.60 -8.93 -7.19
N ASP A 164 5.92 -9.22 -6.07
CA ASP A 164 6.38 -10.22 -5.12
C ASP A 164 6.12 -11.64 -5.65
N ASN A 165 7.20 -12.35 -5.94
CA ASN A 165 7.20 -13.72 -6.44
C ASN A 165 6.82 -14.78 -5.39
N ARG A 166 6.54 -14.42 -4.13
CA ARG A 166 6.04 -15.38 -3.11
C ARG A 166 4.63 -15.93 -3.42
N SER A 167 3.99 -15.45 -4.49
CA SER A 167 2.60 -15.78 -4.85
C SER A 167 2.44 -16.64 -6.12
N ASN A 168 3.50 -17.28 -6.63
CA ASN A 168 3.39 -18.18 -7.80
C ASN A 168 4.04 -19.54 -7.56
#